data_AF-A0AAW9KLJ2-F1
#
_entry.id   AF-A0AAW9KLJ2-F1
#
_cell.length_a   1.000
_cell.length_b   1.000
_cell.length_c   1.000
_cell.angle_alpha   90.00
_cell.angle_beta   90.00
_cell.angle_gamma   90.00
#
_symmetry.space_group_name_H-M   'P 1'
#
loop_
_entity.id
_entity.type
_entity.pdbx_description
1 polymer ?
#
loop_
_entity_poly.entity_id
_entity_poly.type
_entity_poly.pdbx_seq_one_letter_code
_entity_poly.pdbx_strand_id
1 'polypeptide(L)'
;PYMWGTIGIIYDADKVDEPVDSWDILWNPKYTGEIFMFDSIRDTLAISLARLGYSLNSVDKNELDDAVKELIKQKPLVQSYVMDEVKDKMINGEATFATVYSGDAIFIQEEAPDLNLQYVVPKEGSNKWFDVMVIPKGAPHKS
;
A
#
# COMPACT_ATOMS: atom_id res chain seq x y z
N PRO A 1 11.01 6.11 -19.58
CA PRO A 1 10.11 5.60 -18.52
C PRO A 1 8.68 6.05 -18.83
N TYR A 2 7.74 5.10 -19.04
CA TYR A 2 6.37 5.43 -19.42
C TYR A 2 5.54 5.82 -18.19
N MET A 3 5.66 5.06 -17.10
CA MET A 3 5.17 5.41 -15.77
C MET A 3 6.14 4.91 -14.69
N TRP A 4 6.17 5.60 -13.54
CA TRP A 4 6.82 5.13 -12.33
C TRP A 4 5.86 5.37 -11.16
N GLY A 5 5.80 4.45 -10.22
CA GLY A 5 4.88 4.53 -9.08
C GLY A 5 5.52 4.03 -7.80
N THR A 6 4.88 4.37 -6.69
CA THR A 6 5.20 3.84 -5.36
C THR A 6 3.98 3.14 -4.80
N ILE A 7 4.22 2.27 -3.82
CA ILE A 7 3.20 1.81 -2.88
C ILE A 7 3.26 2.71 -1.65
N GLY A 8 2.12 3.09 -1.10
CA GLY A 8 2.12 3.94 0.08
C GLY A 8 0.84 3.80 0.87
N ILE A 9 0.68 4.70 1.82
CA ILE A 9 -0.47 4.77 2.69
C ILE A 9 -1.23 6.02 2.29
N ILE A 10 -2.48 5.86 1.85
CA ILE A 10 -3.44 6.96 1.86
C ILE A 10 -4.19 6.92 3.19
N TYR A 11 -4.40 8.08 3.80
CA TYR A 11 -5.07 8.19 5.08
C TYR A 11 -5.86 9.48 5.21
N ASP A 12 -6.90 9.44 6.05
CA ASP A 12 -7.67 10.63 6.44
C ASP A 12 -6.96 11.34 7.60
N ALA A 13 -6.39 12.51 7.32
CA ALA A 13 -5.60 13.27 8.28
C ALA A 13 -6.45 13.88 9.40
N ASP A 14 -7.78 13.96 9.26
CA ASP A 14 -8.67 14.44 10.33
C ASP A 14 -8.94 13.35 11.38
N LYS A 15 -8.64 12.08 11.07
CA LYS A 15 -8.84 10.92 11.95
C LYS A 15 -7.56 10.43 12.64
N VAL A 16 -6.44 11.15 12.46
CA VAL A 16 -5.11 10.71 12.89
C VAL A 16 -4.38 11.84 13.62
N ASP A 17 -3.92 11.56 14.83
CA ASP A 17 -3.15 12.51 15.65
C ASP A 17 -1.64 12.24 15.56
N GLU A 18 -1.28 11.00 15.23
CA GLU A 18 0.08 10.48 15.18
C GLU A 18 0.75 10.78 13.82
N PRO A 19 2.08 10.93 13.77
CA PRO A 19 2.78 11.07 12.50
C PRO A 19 2.65 9.79 11.66
N VAL A 20 2.13 9.92 10.45
CA VAL A 20 2.05 8.83 9.47
C VAL A 20 3.30 8.87 8.59
N ASP A 21 4.44 8.38 9.11
CA ASP A 21 5.72 8.36 8.39
C ASP A 21 6.33 6.95 8.23
N SER A 22 5.66 5.94 8.78
CA SER A 22 6.13 4.57 8.91
C SER A 22 5.02 3.56 8.64
N TRP A 23 5.38 2.39 8.12
CA TRP A 23 4.47 1.24 8.01
C TRP A 23 3.91 0.79 9.37
N ASP A 24 4.56 1.12 10.48
CA ASP A 24 4.12 0.76 11.85
C ASP A 24 2.71 1.24 12.18
N ILE A 25 2.24 2.33 11.56
CA ILE A 25 0.89 2.85 11.79
C ILE A 25 -0.20 1.80 11.47
N LEU A 26 0.07 0.92 10.49
CA LEU A 26 -0.83 -0.17 10.09
C LEU A 26 -0.84 -1.34 11.10
N TRP A 27 0.03 -1.32 12.10
CA TRP A 27 0.07 -2.26 13.23
C TRP A 27 -0.40 -1.62 14.54
N ASN A 28 -0.85 -0.36 14.52
CA ASN A 28 -1.31 0.33 15.71
C ASN A 28 -2.73 -0.13 16.09
N PRO A 29 -2.95 -0.71 17.28
CA PRO A 29 -4.25 -1.21 17.69
C PRO A 29 -5.32 -0.12 17.85
N LYS A 30 -4.95 1.16 17.94
CA LYS A 30 -5.88 2.31 17.92
C LYS A 30 -6.79 2.29 16.68
N TYR A 31 -6.32 1.72 15.57
CA TYR A 31 -6.99 1.70 14.28
C TYR A 31 -7.52 0.33 13.89
N THR A 32 -7.82 -0.51 14.89
CA THR A 32 -8.47 -1.80 14.67
C THR A 32 -9.77 -1.61 13.91
N GLY A 33 -9.90 -2.27 12.75
CA GLY A 33 -11.08 -2.17 11.90
C GLY A 33 -11.15 -0.92 11.04
N GLU A 34 -10.08 -0.13 10.96
CA GLU A 34 -9.98 1.13 10.20
C GLU A 34 -8.84 1.08 9.15
N ILE A 35 -8.44 -0.14 8.76
CA ILE A 35 -7.28 -0.38 7.88
C ILE A 35 -7.70 -1.28 6.72
N PHE A 36 -7.46 -0.81 5.50
CA PHE A 36 -7.47 -1.61 4.29
C PHE A 36 -6.05 -1.97 3.85
N MET A 37 -5.80 -3.26 3.67
CA MET A 37 -4.54 -3.80 3.15
C MET A 37 -4.73 -4.29 1.72
N PHE A 38 -3.65 -4.38 0.95
CA PHE A 38 -3.66 -4.94 -0.39
C PHE A 38 -4.08 -6.40 -0.43
N ASP A 39 -5.03 -6.78 -1.29
CA ASP A 39 -5.29 -8.19 -1.62
C ASP A 39 -4.26 -8.74 -2.65
N SER A 40 -2.98 -8.61 -2.32
CA SER A 40 -1.87 -9.21 -3.06
C SER A 40 -0.84 -9.72 -2.06
N ILE A 41 -0.48 -11.00 -2.24
CA ILE A 41 0.55 -11.66 -1.44
C ILE A 41 1.87 -10.90 -1.54
N ARG A 42 2.24 -10.47 -2.76
CA ARG A 42 3.52 -9.81 -3.01
C ARG A 42 3.59 -8.46 -2.29
N ASP A 43 2.55 -7.64 -2.44
CA ASP A 43 2.57 -6.28 -1.92
C ASP A 43 2.39 -6.24 -0.40
N THR A 44 1.52 -7.11 0.13
CA THR A 44 1.36 -7.27 1.57
C THR A 44 2.63 -7.79 2.24
N LEU A 45 3.30 -8.78 1.65
CA LEU A 45 4.59 -9.25 2.16
C LEU A 45 5.66 -8.17 2.06
N ALA A 46 5.72 -7.44 0.94
CA ALA A 46 6.65 -6.34 0.74
C ALA A 46 6.52 -5.27 1.82
N ILE A 47 5.30 -4.90 2.23
CA ILE A 47 5.05 -3.96 3.32
C ILE A 47 5.60 -4.49 4.65
N SER A 48 5.33 -5.76 4.98
CA SER A 48 5.81 -6.37 6.22
C SER A 48 7.34 -6.49 6.24
N LEU A 49 7.96 -6.88 5.12
CA LEU A 49 9.41 -6.91 4.95
C LEU A 49 10.03 -5.53 5.09
N ALA A 50 9.46 -4.50 4.45
CA ALA A 50 9.93 -3.12 4.58
C ALA A 50 9.89 -2.65 6.02
N ARG A 51 8.77 -2.88 6.72
CA ARG A 51 8.60 -2.56 8.13
C ARG A 51 9.65 -3.22 9.02
N LEU A 52 10.01 -4.47 8.74
CA LEU A 52 11.06 -5.20 9.45
C LEU A 52 12.50 -4.76 9.06
N GLY A 53 12.64 -3.87 8.09
CA GLY A 53 13.94 -3.41 7.58
C GLY A 53 14.61 -4.38 6.62
N TYR A 54 13.87 -5.36 6.09
CA TYR A 54 14.35 -6.33 5.12
C TYR A 54 14.20 -5.85 3.68
N SER A 55 14.85 -6.56 2.76
CA SER A 55 14.69 -6.29 1.32
C SER A 55 13.28 -6.65 0.86
N LEU A 56 12.65 -5.76 0.09
CA LEU A 56 11.38 -6.01 -0.59
C LEU A 56 11.41 -7.23 -1.53
N ASN A 57 12.61 -7.61 -1.99
CA ASN A 57 12.84 -8.76 -2.86
C ASN A 57 13.58 -9.89 -2.14
N SER A 58 13.43 -9.98 -0.80
CA SER A 58 14.06 -11.06 -0.05
C SER A 58 13.62 -12.44 -0.56
N VAL A 59 14.59 -13.34 -0.63
CA VAL A 59 14.39 -14.77 -0.87
C VAL A 59 14.88 -15.60 0.32
N ASP A 60 15.30 -14.94 1.41
CA ASP A 60 15.69 -15.62 2.64
C ASP A 60 14.44 -16.12 3.35
N LYS A 61 14.42 -17.42 3.64
CA LYS A 61 13.25 -18.05 4.24
C LYS A 61 12.93 -17.51 5.63
N ASN A 62 13.94 -17.16 6.44
CA ASN A 62 13.70 -16.66 7.79
C ASN A 62 13.08 -15.25 7.74
N GLU A 63 13.58 -14.38 6.86
CA GLU A 63 13.00 -13.04 6.66
C GLU A 63 11.54 -13.12 6.21
N LEU A 64 11.25 -14.05 5.29
CA LEU A 64 9.88 -14.31 4.82
C LEU A 64 8.98 -14.86 5.94
N ASP A 65 9.48 -15.83 6.72
CA ASP A 65 8.72 -16.42 7.84
C ASP A 65 8.42 -15.37 8.93
N ASP A 66 9.35 -14.45 9.21
CA ASP A 66 9.14 -13.37 10.16
C ASP A 66 8.13 -12.33 9.64
N ALA A 67 8.20 -11.96 8.35
CA ALA A 67 7.20 -11.10 7.72
C ALA A 67 5.78 -11.70 7.77
N VAL A 68 5.65 -13.02 7.55
CA VAL A 68 4.38 -13.74 7.66
C VAL A 68 3.86 -13.71 9.10
N LYS A 69 4.71 -13.93 10.09
CA LYS A 69 4.30 -13.86 11.51
C LYS A 69 3.77 -12.48 11.87
N GLU A 70 4.40 -11.41 11.40
CA GLU A 70 3.94 -10.05 11.64
C GLU A 70 2.60 -9.76 10.97
N LEU A 71 2.36 -10.26 9.76
CA LEU A 71 1.06 -10.14 9.09
C LEU A 71 -0.04 -10.93 9.81
N ILE A 72 0.27 -12.11 10.35
CA ILE A 72 -0.68 -12.88 11.19
C ILE A 72 -1.04 -12.08 12.44
N LYS A 73 -0.09 -11.38 13.06
CA LYS A 73 -0.35 -10.49 14.20
C LYS A 73 -1.18 -9.26 13.81
N GLN A 74 -0.97 -8.74 12.60
CA GLN A 74 -1.70 -7.58 12.07
C GLN A 74 -3.16 -7.92 11.75
N LYS A 75 -3.40 -9.13 11.23
CA LYS A 75 -4.72 -9.56 10.73
C LYS A 75 -5.93 -9.14 11.58
N PRO A 76 -5.95 -9.28 12.92
CA PRO A 76 -7.09 -8.83 13.73
C PRO A 76 -7.34 -7.31 13.71
N LEU A 77 -6.37 -6.50 13.30
CA LEU A 77 -6.48 -5.04 13.17
C LEU A 77 -7.05 -4.62 11.81
N VAL A 78 -6.89 -5.45 10.78
CA VAL A 78 -7.27 -5.15 9.40
C VAL A 78 -8.77 -5.35 9.21
N GLN A 79 -9.43 -4.36 8.61
CA GLN A 79 -10.86 -4.44 8.28
C GLN A 79 -11.08 -5.41 7.11
N SER A 80 -10.34 -5.21 6.01
CA SER A 80 -10.37 -6.10 4.85
C SER A 80 -9.12 -5.96 3.98
N TYR A 81 -8.86 -7.00 3.20
CA TYR A 81 -7.89 -6.98 2.12
C TYR A 81 -8.63 -6.66 0.82
N VAL A 82 -8.22 -5.62 0.11
CA VAL A 82 -8.88 -5.09 -1.08
C VAL A 82 -7.86 -4.65 -2.13
N MET A 83 -8.29 -4.59 -3.39
CA MET A 83 -7.51 -4.04 -4.52
C MET A 83 -8.28 -2.90 -5.17
N ASP A 84 -9.00 -3.14 -6.27
CA ASP A 84 -9.66 -2.06 -7.03
C ASP A 84 -10.75 -1.35 -6.21
N GLU A 85 -11.46 -2.08 -5.37
CA GLU A 85 -12.54 -1.57 -4.51
C GLU A 85 -12.04 -0.59 -3.44
N VAL A 86 -10.73 -0.53 -3.18
CA VAL A 86 -10.15 0.38 -2.18
C VAL A 86 -10.46 1.84 -2.49
N LYS A 87 -10.61 2.18 -3.77
CA LYS A 87 -10.88 3.55 -4.23
C LYS A 87 -12.23 4.03 -3.73
N ASP A 88 -13.28 3.29 -4.11
CA ASP A 88 -14.66 3.63 -3.73
C ASP A 88 -14.82 3.66 -2.21
N LYS A 89 -14.19 2.70 -1.52
CA LYS A 89 -14.21 2.63 -0.06
C LYS A 89 -13.56 3.84 0.62
N MET A 90 -12.41 4.27 0.12
CA MET A 90 -11.72 5.45 0.66
C MET A 90 -12.43 6.76 0.30
N ILE A 91 -12.99 6.86 -0.92
CA ILE A 91 -13.81 8.01 -1.33
C ILE A 91 -15.03 8.16 -0.40
N ASN A 92 -15.63 7.05 0.02
CA ASN A 92 -16.74 7.03 0.98
C ASN A 92 -16.30 7.17 2.45
N GLY A 93 -15.00 7.26 2.74
CA GLY A 93 -14.47 7.40 4.10
C GLY A 93 -14.69 6.18 5.00
N GLU A 94 -14.79 4.98 4.43
CA GLU A 94 -15.10 3.71 5.14
C GLU A 94 -13.99 3.24 6.08
N ALA A 95 -12.77 3.75 5.94
CA ALA A 95 -11.64 3.45 6.79
C ALA A 95 -10.73 4.67 6.94
N THR A 96 -9.85 4.64 7.94
CA THR A 96 -8.86 5.69 8.17
C THR A 96 -7.61 5.53 7.31
N PHE A 97 -7.17 4.29 7.06
CA PHE A 97 -5.97 3.98 6.29
C PHE A 97 -6.24 2.99 5.17
N ALA A 98 -5.57 3.17 4.04
CA ALA A 98 -5.47 2.16 3.01
C ALA A 98 -4.07 2.10 2.39
N THR A 99 -3.61 0.89 2.08
CA THR A 99 -2.43 0.70 1.24
C THR A 99 -2.84 0.79 -0.23
N VAL A 100 -2.25 1.72 -0.98
CA VAL A 100 -2.61 1.98 -2.38
C VAL A 100 -1.40 2.29 -3.23
N TYR A 101 -1.54 2.17 -4.55
CA TYR A 101 -0.56 2.68 -5.50
C TYR A 101 -0.67 4.20 -5.58
N SER A 102 0.45 4.89 -5.82
CA SER A 102 0.47 6.36 -5.87
C SER A 102 -0.46 6.97 -6.93
N GLY A 103 -0.71 6.27 -8.03
CA GLY A 103 -1.68 6.72 -9.04
C GLY A 103 -3.13 6.65 -8.53
N ASP A 104 -3.46 5.60 -7.78
CA ASP A 104 -4.78 5.44 -7.17
C ASP A 104 -5.00 6.46 -6.05
N ALA A 105 -3.94 6.79 -5.30
CA ALA A 105 -4.01 7.82 -4.26
C ALA A 105 -4.41 9.19 -4.83
N ILE A 106 -3.80 9.59 -5.96
CA ILE A 106 -4.15 10.84 -6.65
C ILE A 106 -5.62 10.84 -7.06
N PHE A 107 -6.07 9.75 -7.67
CA PHE A 107 -7.47 9.61 -8.10
C PHE A 107 -8.44 9.70 -6.92
N ILE A 108 -8.16 8.99 -5.82
CA ILE A 108 -9.00 9.03 -4.61
C ILE A 108 -9.08 10.45 -4.03
N GLN A 109 -7.95 11.17 -3.97
CA GLN A 109 -7.90 12.54 -3.47
C GLN A 109 -8.70 13.52 -4.36
N GLU A 110 -8.70 13.31 -5.68
CA GLU A 110 -9.47 14.12 -6.64
C GLU A 110 -10.98 13.87 -6.51
N GLU A 111 -11.40 12.62 -6.32
CA GLU A 111 -12.80 12.23 -6.23
C GLU A 111 -13.42 12.45 -4.84
N ALA A 112 -12.60 12.66 -3.80
CA ALA A 112 -13.03 12.92 -2.43
C ALA A 112 -12.54 14.29 -1.90
N PRO A 113 -12.89 15.42 -2.55
CA PRO A 113 -12.39 16.74 -2.17
C PRO A 113 -12.86 17.22 -0.79
N ASP A 114 -13.91 16.62 -0.26
CA ASP A 114 -14.46 16.92 1.07
C ASP A 114 -13.74 16.17 2.21
N LEU A 115 -12.89 15.18 1.88
CA LEU A 115 -12.08 14.44 2.86
C LEU A 115 -10.64 14.97 2.87
N ASN A 116 -10.04 15.06 4.05
CA ASN A 116 -8.63 15.47 4.19
C ASN A 116 -7.70 14.28 3.96
N LEU A 117 -7.72 13.73 2.74
CA LEU A 117 -6.91 12.58 2.38
C LEU A 117 -5.48 12.99 2.04
N GLN A 118 -4.52 12.33 2.68
CA GLN A 118 -3.08 12.52 2.48
C GLN A 118 -2.45 11.20 2.06
N TYR A 119 -1.43 11.27 1.20
CA TYR A 119 -0.65 10.10 0.79
C TYR A 119 0.79 10.23 1.28
N VAL A 120 1.31 9.15 1.85
CA VAL A 120 2.69 9.08 2.31
C VAL A 120 3.37 7.82 1.79
N VAL A 121 4.64 7.99 1.44
CA VAL A 121 5.58 6.88 1.23
C VAL A 121 6.37 6.72 2.52
N PRO A 122 6.23 5.60 3.25
CA PRO A 122 6.91 5.41 4.52
C PRO A 122 8.44 5.41 4.42
N LYS A 123 9.11 5.85 5.50
CA LYS A 123 10.56 6.07 5.56
C LYS A 123 11.38 4.80 5.44
N GLU A 124 10.82 3.65 5.81
CA GLU A 124 11.47 2.34 5.66
C GLU A 124 11.65 1.96 4.18
N GLY A 125 10.95 2.67 3.29
CA GLY A 125 11.00 2.47 1.85
C GLY A 125 9.71 1.87 1.30
N SER A 126 9.64 1.86 -0.03
CA SER A 126 8.49 1.37 -0.78
C SER A 126 8.93 0.79 -2.12
N ASN A 127 8.11 -0.09 -2.66
CA ASN A 127 8.28 -0.64 -3.99
C ASN A 127 8.19 0.47 -5.04
N LYS A 128 9.32 0.79 -5.69
CA LYS A 128 9.36 1.63 -6.90
C LYS A 128 9.25 0.71 -8.10
N TRP A 129 8.12 0.73 -8.79
CA TRP A 129 7.92 -0.01 -10.02
C TRP A 129 8.06 0.91 -11.23
N PHE A 130 8.58 0.35 -12.32
CA PHE A 130 8.77 1.04 -13.60
C PHE A 130 8.01 0.29 -14.68
N ASP A 131 7.09 0.97 -15.37
CA ASP A 131 6.54 0.47 -16.63
C ASP A 131 7.50 0.78 -17.77
N VAL A 132 7.97 -0.27 -18.42
CA VAL A 132 8.76 -0.21 -19.65
C VAL A 132 7.93 -0.76 -20.80
N MET A 133 7.60 0.10 -21.76
CA MET A 133 7.05 -0.34 -23.05
C MET A 133 8.11 -1.19 -23.77
N VAL A 134 7.78 -2.44 -24.04
CA VAL A 134 8.59 -3.34 -24.88
C VAL A 134 7.81 -3.70 -26.13
N ILE A 135 8.47 -3.77 -27.29
CA ILE A 135 7.88 -4.32 -28.51
C ILE A 135 8.19 -5.83 -28.53
N PRO A 136 7.18 -6.72 -28.45
CA PRO A 136 7.40 -8.15 -28.51
C PRO A 136 8.03 -8.56 -29.85
N LYS A 137 8.95 -9.53 -29.84
CA LYS A 137 9.71 -9.96 -31.03
C LYS A 137 8.84 -10.38 -32.23
N GLY A 138 7.60 -10.80 -31.98
CA GLY A 138 6.63 -11.26 -32.98
C GLY A 138 5.52 -10.27 -33.34
N ALA A 139 5.61 -8.99 -32.97
CA ALA A 139 4.54 -8.03 -33.25
C ALA A 139 4.31 -7.87 -34.78
N PRO A 140 3.08 -8.11 -35.29
CA PRO A 140 2.78 -8.05 -36.72
C PRO A 140 2.85 -6.62 -37.29
N HIS A 141 2.77 -5.60 -36.43
CA HIS A 141 2.94 -4.20 -36.78
C HIS A 141 3.88 -3.55 -35.76
N LYS A 142 5.04 -3.07 -36.23
CA LYS A 142 6.16 -2.61 -35.39
C LYS A 142 6.19 -1.10 -35.15
N SER A 143 5.09 -0.40 -35.38
CA SER A 143 4.98 1.05 -35.25
C SER A 143 3.55 1.45 -34.97
#